data_AF-A0A2V9TQS5-F1
#
_entry.id   AF-A0A2V9TQS5-F1
#
_cell.length_a   1.000
_cell.length_b   1.000
_cell.length_c   1.000
_cell.angle_alpha   90.00
_cell.angle_beta   90.00
_cell.angle_gamma   90.00
#
_symmetry.space_group_name_H-M   'P 1'
#
loop_
_entity.id
_entity.type
_entity.pdbx_description
1 polymer ?
#
loop_
_entity_poly.entity_id
_entity_poly.type
_entity_poly.pdbx_seq_one_letter_code
_entity_poly.pdbx_strand_id
1 'polypeptide(L)'
;MTRGLKLGFVLVVGLIAGISVGVLYARQTIGTSSNWMSQWAAVGTYAELTNLQYQYADEAHARAALSDFVKFAEQLRAKGTISDPKTFGFDVALAYMRLAMLDRRAGNMDGYQANLSSAQDALKAAGSEHTSADEMERFVSQHEPHR
;
A
#
# COMPACT_ATOMS: atom_id res chain seq x y z
N MET A 1 -25.87 28.04 -15.06
CA MET A 1 -25.27 26.79 -14.53
C MET A 1 -25.56 25.64 -15.47
N THR A 2 -24.55 25.17 -16.18
CA THR A 2 -24.64 24.13 -17.21
C THR A 2 -24.96 22.76 -16.60
N ARG A 3 -25.77 21.96 -17.30
CA ARG A 3 -26.29 20.66 -16.82
C ARG A 3 -25.20 19.69 -16.33
N GLY A 4 -23.98 19.78 -16.86
CA GLY A 4 -22.82 18.99 -16.40
C GLY A 4 -22.37 19.29 -14.96
N LEU A 5 -22.50 20.53 -14.49
CA LEU A 5 -22.11 20.90 -13.12
C LEU A 5 -23.08 20.32 -12.07
N LYS A 6 -24.36 20.19 -12.42
CA LYS A 6 -25.39 19.60 -11.55
C LYS A 6 -25.23 18.09 -11.39
N LEU A 7 -24.86 17.39 -12.48
CA LEU A 7 -24.61 15.95 -12.45
C LEU A 7 -23.35 15.60 -11.66
N GLY A 8 -22.27 16.38 -11.83
CA GLY A 8 -21.05 16.23 -11.03
C GLY A 8 -21.32 16.43 -9.53
N PHE A 9 -22.11 17.45 -9.16
CA PHE A 9 -22.45 17.70 -7.76
C PHE A 9 -23.32 16.60 -7.15
N VAL A 10 -24.33 16.10 -7.88
CA VAL A 10 -25.20 15.02 -7.39
C VAL A 10 -24.43 13.71 -7.22
N LEU A 11 -23.48 13.39 -8.10
CA LEU A 11 -22.62 12.22 -7.95
C LEU A 11 -21.71 12.32 -6.73
N VAL A 12 -21.09 13.50 -6.51
CA VAL A 12 -20.21 13.72 -5.35
C VAL A 12 -21.00 13.66 -4.04
N VAL A 13 -22.18 14.29 -3.98
CA VAL A 13 -23.04 14.24 -2.77
C VAL A 13 -23.57 12.83 -2.54
N GLY A 14 -23.98 12.11 -3.59
CA GLY A 14 -24.42 10.72 -3.49
C GLY A 14 -23.31 9.78 -3.01
N LEU A 15 -22.07 9.99 -3.48
CA LEU A 15 -20.90 9.21 -3.04
C LEU A 15 -20.59 9.47 -1.55
N ILE A 16 -20.58 10.74 -1.12
CA ILE A 16 -20.29 11.13 0.26
C ILE A 16 -21.38 10.64 1.22
N ALA A 17 -22.65 10.77 0.84
CA ALA A 17 -23.78 10.28 1.63
C ALA A 17 -23.80 8.75 1.71
N GLY A 18 -23.52 8.05 0.60
CA GLY A 18 -23.42 6.60 0.56
C GLY A 18 -22.29 6.05 1.44
N ILE A 19 -21.11 6.68 1.40
CA ILE A 19 -19.97 6.31 2.26
C ILE A 19 -20.34 6.53 3.74
N SER A 20 -20.98 7.65 4.06
CA SER A 20 -21.32 8.01 5.44
C SER A 20 -22.37 7.05 6.05
N VAL A 21 -23.41 6.71 5.28
CA VAL A 21 -24.45 5.76 5.71
C VAL A 21 -23.88 4.34 5.81
N GLY A 22 -23.03 3.92 4.87
CA GLY A 22 -22.35 2.63 4.91
C GLY A 22 -21.42 2.48 6.12
N VAL A 23 -20.66 3.51 6.46
CA VAL A 23 -19.76 3.52 7.63
C VAL A 23 -20.54 3.47 8.95
N LEU A 24 -21.67 4.16 9.04
CA LEU A 24 -22.52 4.13 10.24
C LEU A 24 -23.21 2.77 10.42
N TYR A 25 -23.70 2.15 9.35
CA TYR A 25 -24.35 0.84 9.41
C TYR A 25 -23.36 -0.29 9.74
N ALA A 26 -22.15 -0.22 9.18
CA ALA A 26 -21.06 -1.15 9.50
C ALA A 26 -20.61 -1.05 10.97
N ARG A 27 -20.61 0.16 11.55
CA ARG A 27 -20.25 0.38 12.96
C ARG A 27 -21.27 -0.18 13.95
N GLN A 28 -22.55 -0.25 13.58
CA GLN A 28 -23.61 -0.65 14.49
C GLN A 28 -23.80 -2.19 14.56
N THR A 29 -23.38 -2.92 13.54
CA THR A 29 -23.63 -4.37 13.41
C THR A 29 -22.43 -5.22 13.82
N ILE A 30 -21.22 -4.66 13.83
CA ILE A 30 -20.00 -5.46 13.89
C ILE A 30 -19.04 -4.92 14.96
N GLY A 31 -19.47 -5.06 16.22
CA GLY A 31 -18.67 -4.71 17.38
C GLY A 31 -17.53 -5.70 17.59
N THR A 32 -16.30 -5.20 17.50
CA THR A 32 -15.09 -5.77 18.12
C THR A 32 -14.33 -6.88 17.37
N SER A 33 -14.97 -7.93 16.84
CA SER A 33 -14.22 -9.03 16.16
C SER A 33 -13.98 -8.82 14.65
N SER A 34 -14.72 -7.91 14.02
CA SER A 34 -14.55 -7.62 12.59
C SER A 34 -13.62 -6.46 12.30
N ASN A 35 -13.30 -5.60 13.27
CA ASN A 35 -12.47 -4.43 13.02
C ASN A 35 -11.05 -4.85 12.62
N TRP A 36 -10.47 -5.86 13.29
CA TRP A 36 -9.18 -6.41 12.85
C TRP A 36 -9.34 -7.07 11.47
N MET A 37 -10.33 -7.95 11.28
CA MET A 37 -10.51 -8.70 10.03
C MET A 37 -10.81 -7.79 8.81
N SER A 38 -11.56 -6.70 9.00
CA SER A 38 -11.86 -5.69 7.97
C SER A 38 -10.70 -4.75 7.71
N GLN A 39 -9.91 -4.40 8.74
CA GLN A 39 -8.66 -3.65 8.53
C GLN A 39 -7.64 -4.51 7.78
N TRP A 40 -7.58 -5.81 8.05
CA TRP A 40 -6.72 -6.75 7.33
C TRP A 40 -7.14 -6.91 5.88
N ALA A 41 -8.44 -7.08 5.62
CA ALA A 41 -8.98 -7.09 4.28
C ALA A 41 -8.70 -5.76 3.54
N ALA A 42 -8.90 -4.61 4.21
CA ALA A 42 -8.63 -3.31 3.61
C ALA A 42 -7.14 -3.11 3.27
N VAL A 43 -6.22 -3.58 4.12
CA VAL A 43 -4.78 -3.50 3.87
C VAL A 43 -4.36 -4.45 2.75
N GLY A 44 -4.86 -5.69 2.75
CA GLY A 44 -4.60 -6.66 1.68
C GLY A 44 -5.12 -6.18 0.32
N THR A 45 -6.33 -5.62 0.28
CA THR A 45 -6.87 -4.99 -0.94
C THR A 45 -6.04 -3.77 -1.35
N TYR A 46 -5.51 -2.98 -0.41
CA TYR A 46 -4.66 -1.84 -0.74
C TYR A 46 -3.28 -2.27 -1.27
N ALA A 47 -2.70 -3.34 -0.74
CA ALA A 47 -1.48 -3.97 -1.26
C ALA A 47 -1.70 -4.49 -2.70
N GLU A 48 -2.83 -5.16 -2.94
CA GLU A 48 -3.20 -5.66 -4.26
C GLU A 48 -3.41 -4.52 -5.28
N LEU A 49 -4.15 -3.48 -4.90
CA LEU A 49 -4.33 -2.28 -5.73
C LEU A 49 -2.98 -1.61 -6.03
N THR A 50 -2.11 -1.50 -5.04
CA THR A 50 -0.76 -0.95 -5.22
C THR A 50 0.06 -1.79 -6.17
N ASN A 51 -0.03 -3.12 -6.08
CA ASN A 51 0.63 -4.04 -6.99
C ASN A 51 0.11 -3.87 -8.43
N LEU A 52 -1.20 -3.74 -8.63
CA LEU A 52 -1.78 -3.50 -9.95
C LEU A 52 -1.32 -2.16 -10.54
N GLN A 53 -1.29 -1.09 -9.72
CA GLN A 53 -0.81 0.21 -10.18
C GLN A 53 0.68 0.16 -10.55
N TYR A 54 1.49 -0.54 -9.76
CA TYR A 54 2.89 -0.76 -10.10
C TYR A 54 3.07 -1.54 -11.42
N GLN A 55 2.20 -2.54 -11.67
CA GLN A 55 2.28 -3.35 -12.88
C GLN A 55 1.80 -2.62 -14.14
N TYR A 56 0.74 -1.81 -14.05
CA TYR A 56 0.05 -1.27 -15.24
C TYR A 56 0.03 0.26 -15.39
N ALA A 57 0.21 1.06 -14.34
CA ALA A 57 0.20 2.53 -14.42
C ALA A 57 1.57 3.10 -14.77
N ASP A 58 1.72 4.30 -15.32
CA ASP A 58 3.07 4.86 -15.58
C ASP A 58 3.95 4.94 -14.31
N GLU A 59 5.25 5.17 -14.50
CA GLU A 59 6.22 5.17 -13.38
C GLU A 59 5.85 6.16 -12.26
N ALA A 60 5.31 7.33 -12.60
CA ALA A 60 4.95 8.35 -11.61
C ALA A 60 3.79 7.87 -10.74
N HIS A 61 2.76 7.28 -11.34
CA HIS A 61 1.62 6.71 -10.62
C HIS A 61 2.00 5.46 -9.83
N ALA A 62 2.88 4.61 -10.38
CA ALA A 62 3.42 3.44 -9.69
C ALA A 62 4.19 3.86 -8.42
N ARG A 63 5.09 4.86 -8.54
CA ARG A 63 5.84 5.42 -7.41
C ARG A 63 4.92 6.04 -6.35
N ALA A 64 3.90 6.78 -6.77
CA ALA A 64 2.91 7.36 -5.85
C ALA A 64 2.15 6.28 -5.08
N ALA A 65 1.63 5.25 -5.76
CA ALA A 65 0.91 4.16 -5.13
C ALA A 65 1.76 3.40 -4.10
N LEU A 66 3.01 3.07 -4.46
CA LEU A 66 3.95 2.42 -3.55
C LEU A 66 4.25 3.28 -2.31
N SER A 67 4.48 4.58 -2.52
CA SER A 67 4.77 5.52 -1.44
C SER A 67 3.58 5.68 -0.49
N ASP A 68 2.36 5.73 -1.03
CA ASP A 68 1.14 5.86 -0.24
C ASP A 68 0.85 4.58 0.55
N PHE A 69 1.09 3.40 -0.04
CA PHE A 69 1.01 2.13 0.67
C PHE A 69 1.97 2.04 1.85
N VAL A 70 3.24 2.42 1.66
CA VAL A 70 4.24 2.44 2.73
C VAL A 70 3.81 3.39 3.86
N LYS A 71 3.41 4.63 3.52
CA LYS A 71 2.93 5.60 4.52
C LYS A 71 1.72 5.08 5.29
N PHE A 72 0.80 4.43 4.59
CA PHE A 72 -0.38 3.82 5.23
C PHE A 72 0.03 2.73 6.22
N ALA A 73 0.95 1.84 5.83
CA ALA A 73 1.46 0.80 6.72
C ALA A 73 2.19 1.38 7.95
N GLU A 74 3.01 2.43 7.77
CA GLU A 74 3.66 3.15 8.87
C GLU A 74 2.65 3.79 9.82
N GLN A 75 1.61 4.44 9.29
CA GLN A 75 0.55 5.03 10.11
C GLN A 75 -0.21 3.98 10.94
N LEU A 76 -0.47 2.80 10.36
CA LEU A 76 -1.10 1.70 11.07
C LEU A 76 -0.19 1.13 12.16
N ARG A 77 1.12 1.02 11.90
CA ARG A 77 2.13 0.61 12.89
C ARG A 77 2.19 1.62 14.04
N ALA A 78 2.26 2.91 13.74
CA ALA A 78 2.31 3.98 14.75
C ALA A 78 1.06 4.04 15.65
N LYS A 79 -0.10 3.67 15.10
CA LYS A 79 -1.37 3.60 15.84
C LYS A 79 -1.55 2.30 16.64
N GLY A 80 -0.58 1.38 16.62
CA GLY A 80 -0.69 0.07 17.28
C GLY A 80 -1.85 -0.78 16.74
N THR A 81 -2.34 -0.48 15.54
CA THR A 81 -3.50 -1.12 14.93
C THR A 81 -3.14 -2.47 14.29
N ILE A 82 -1.85 -2.68 14.01
CA ILE A 82 -1.31 -3.95 13.53
C ILE A 82 -0.98 -4.83 14.74
N SER A 83 -1.81 -5.85 14.98
CA SER A 83 -1.60 -6.80 16.08
C SER A 83 -0.49 -7.83 15.81
N ASP A 84 -0.11 -8.04 14.55
CA ASP A 84 1.01 -8.90 14.16
C ASP A 84 1.87 -8.22 13.06
N PRO A 85 3.11 -7.78 13.40
CA PRO A 85 4.05 -7.19 12.45
C PRO A 85 4.40 -8.10 11.26
N LYS A 86 4.26 -9.42 11.45
CA LYS A 86 4.59 -10.44 10.43
C LYS A 86 3.63 -10.44 9.26
N THR A 87 2.38 -10.06 9.51
CA THR A 87 1.32 -10.12 8.51
C THR A 87 1.58 -9.25 7.29
N PHE A 88 2.18 -8.08 7.48
CA PHE A 88 2.34 -7.08 6.42
C PHE A 88 3.80 -6.74 6.12
N GLY A 89 4.74 -7.23 6.94
CA GLY A 89 6.15 -6.89 6.76
C GLY A 89 6.71 -7.31 5.41
N PHE A 90 6.20 -8.41 4.83
CA PHE A 90 6.59 -8.84 3.48
C PHE A 90 6.06 -7.90 2.37
N ASP A 91 4.78 -7.52 2.41
CA ASP A 91 4.21 -6.60 1.40
C ASP A 91 4.86 -5.21 1.47
N VAL A 92 5.14 -4.74 2.69
CA VAL A 92 5.85 -3.46 2.92
C VAL A 92 7.29 -3.56 2.42
N ALA A 93 7.99 -4.66 2.69
CA ALA A 93 9.33 -4.88 2.15
C ALA A 93 9.34 -4.90 0.63
N LEU A 94 8.35 -5.57 0.01
CA LEU A 94 8.19 -5.61 -1.43
C LEU A 94 7.96 -4.21 -2.01
N ALA A 95 7.14 -3.39 -1.35
CA ALA A 95 6.88 -2.02 -1.79
C ALA A 95 8.14 -1.14 -1.73
N TYR A 96 8.91 -1.22 -0.64
CA TYR A 96 10.21 -0.54 -0.53
C TYR A 96 11.21 -1.02 -1.60
N MET A 97 11.31 -2.33 -1.86
CA MET A 97 12.19 -2.83 -2.91
C MET A 97 11.81 -2.30 -4.30
N ARG A 98 10.51 -2.22 -4.61
CA ARG A 98 10.04 -1.64 -5.86
C ARG A 98 10.36 -0.15 -5.95
N LEU A 99 10.21 0.61 -4.86
CA LEU A 99 10.65 2.01 -4.81
C LEU A 99 12.17 2.14 -5.03
N ALA A 100 12.97 1.26 -4.41
CA ALA A 100 14.41 1.23 -4.62
C ALA A 100 14.76 1.01 -6.10
N MET A 101 14.11 0.05 -6.76
CA MET A 101 14.31 -0.22 -8.19
C MET A 101 13.96 0.99 -9.05
N LEU A 102 12.86 1.69 -8.76
CA LEU A 102 12.50 2.93 -9.46
C LEU A 102 13.54 4.03 -9.24
N ASP A 103 14.09 4.15 -8.03
CA ASP A 103 15.13 5.14 -7.72
C ASP A 103 16.44 4.81 -8.42
N ARG A 104 16.82 3.52 -8.50
CA ARG A 104 17.98 3.06 -9.26
C ARG A 104 17.84 3.36 -10.75
N ARG A 105 16.66 3.13 -11.34
CA ARG A 105 16.36 3.46 -12.75
C ARG A 105 16.47 4.97 -13.01
N ALA A 106 16.02 5.78 -12.06
CA ALA A 106 16.11 7.23 -12.11
C ALA A 106 17.52 7.79 -11.80
N GLY A 107 18.50 6.92 -11.47
CA GLY A 107 19.86 7.34 -11.07
C GLY A 107 19.94 7.92 -9.65
N ASN A 108 18.87 7.83 -8.86
CA ASN A 108 18.82 8.28 -7.47
C ASN A 108 19.37 7.19 -6.53
N MET A 109 20.69 7.13 -6.40
CA MET A 109 21.36 6.10 -5.59
C MET A 109 21.12 6.26 -4.08
N ASP A 110 20.91 7.49 -3.60
CA ASP A 110 20.58 7.75 -2.20
C ASP A 110 19.19 7.19 -1.85
N GLY A 111 18.19 7.45 -2.71
CA GLY A 111 16.85 6.88 -2.58
C GLY A 111 16.84 5.36 -2.68
N TYR A 112 17.64 4.80 -3.61
CA TYR A 112 17.85 3.36 -3.71
C TYR A 112 18.34 2.75 -2.39
N GLN A 113 19.41 3.28 -1.80
CA GLN A 113 19.96 2.75 -0.55
C GLN A 113 19.00 2.90 0.63
N ALA A 114 18.32 4.05 0.73
CA ALA A 114 17.35 4.29 1.80
C ALA A 114 16.19 3.26 1.74
N ASN A 115 15.59 3.10 0.56
CA ASN A 115 14.49 2.16 0.36
C ASN A 115 14.95 0.71 0.53
N LEU A 116 16.16 0.35 0.09
CA LEU A 116 16.76 -0.97 0.30
C LEU A 116 16.90 -1.28 1.81
N SER A 117 17.40 -0.32 2.60
CA SER A 117 17.51 -0.47 4.05
C SER A 117 16.14 -0.65 4.70
N SER A 118 15.15 0.16 4.31
CA SER A 118 13.78 0.05 4.84
C SER A 118 13.11 -1.29 4.48
N ALA A 119 13.40 -1.83 3.30
CA ALA A 119 12.93 -3.17 2.92
C ALA A 119 13.52 -4.25 3.83
N GLN A 120 14.83 -4.19 4.13
CA GLN A 120 15.48 -5.14 5.03
C GLN A 120 14.90 -5.07 6.45
N ASP A 121 14.64 -3.86 6.95
CA ASP A 121 14.06 -3.67 8.27
C ASP A 121 12.62 -4.19 8.34
N ALA A 122 11.85 -4.01 7.26
CA ALA A 122 10.50 -4.58 7.15
C ALA A 122 10.52 -6.13 7.13
N LEU A 123 11.49 -6.76 6.44
CA LEU A 123 11.67 -8.22 6.44
C LEU A 123 12.06 -8.77 7.80
N LYS A 124 12.99 -8.10 8.50
CA LYS A 124 13.38 -8.46 9.87
C LYS A 124 12.17 -8.37 10.81
N ALA A 125 11.41 -7.28 10.73
CA ALA A 125 10.18 -7.10 11.50
C ALA A 125 9.13 -8.17 11.16
N ALA A 126 9.17 -8.73 9.94
CA ALA A 126 8.30 -9.82 9.53
C ALA A 126 8.72 -11.20 10.06
N GLY A 127 9.85 -11.31 10.76
CA GLY A 127 10.44 -12.57 11.18
C GLY A 127 11.09 -13.36 10.04
N SER A 128 11.36 -12.70 8.90
CA SER A 128 12.04 -13.29 7.75
C SER A 128 13.52 -12.91 7.76
N GLU A 129 14.22 -13.26 8.85
CA GLU A 129 15.64 -12.93 9.05
C GLU A 129 16.56 -13.51 7.96
N HIS A 130 16.08 -14.51 7.21
CA HIS A 130 16.84 -15.20 6.17
C HIS A 130 16.59 -14.69 4.75
N THR A 131 15.57 -13.87 4.52
CA THR A 131 15.35 -13.29 3.19
C THR A 131 16.28 -12.10 3.02
N SER A 132 17.35 -12.28 2.25
CA SER A 132 18.28 -11.21 1.94
C SER A 132 17.64 -10.18 0.99
N ALA A 133 18.06 -8.93 1.09
CA ALA A 133 17.69 -7.89 0.13
C ALA A 133 17.99 -8.32 -1.32
N ASP A 134 19.10 -9.01 -1.55
CA ASP A 134 19.49 -9.52 -2.87
C ASP A 134 18.51 -10.57 -3.41
N GLU A 135 18.00 -11.47 -2.57
CA GLU A 135 16.98 -12.44 -2.96
C GLU A 135 15.67 -11.74 -3.30
N MET A 136 15.30 -10.71 -2.53
CA MET A 136 14.10 -9.94 -2.82
C MET A 136 14.27 -9.06 -4.07
N GLU A 137 15.46 -8.53 -4.32
CA GLU A 137 15.80 -7.81 -5.54
C GLU A 137 15.68 -8.72 -6.76
N ARG A 138 16.20 -9.95 -6.67
CA ARG A 138 16.02 -10.97 -7.71
C ARG A 138 14.56 -11.33 -7.90
N PHE A 139 13.81 -11.54 -6.83
CA PHE A 139 12.39 -11.84 -6.89
C PHE A 139 11.60 -10.71 -7.57
N VAL A 140 11.85 -9.46 -7.17
CA VAL A 140 11.23 -8.28 -7.78
C VAL A 140 11.63 -8.18 -9.25
N SER A 141 12.92 -8.26 -9.56
CA SER A 141 13.43 -8.15 -10.93
C SER A 141 12.87 -9.23 -11.88
N GLN A 142 12.62 -10.44 -11.38
CA GLN A 142 11.97 -11.51 -12.15
C GLN A 142 10.48 -11.27 -12.39
N HIS A 143 9.82 -10.54 -11.48
CA HIS A 143 8.40 -10.22 -11.54
C HIS A 143 8.13 -8.75 -11.90
N GLU A 144 9.16 -8.01 -12.34
CA GLU A 144 9.00 -6.65 -12.82
C GLU A 144 8.23 -6.72 -14.14
N PRO A 145 7.19 -5.90 -14.32
CA PRO A 145 6.60 -5.71 -15.63
C PRO A 145 7.71 -5.22 -16.57
N HIS A 146 7.85 -5.85 -17.74
CA HIS A 146 8.77 -5.38 -18.77
C HIS A 146 8.39 -3.94 -19.15
N ARG A 147 9.12 -2.98 -18.60
CA ARG A 147 8.94 -1.53 -18.76
C ARG A 147 10.27 -0.89 -19.06
#